data_AF-A0A947BC40-F1
#
_entry.id   AF-A0A947BC40-F1
#
_cell.length_a   1.000
_cell.length_b   1.000
_cell.length_c   1.000
_cell.angle_alpha   90.00
_cell.angle_beta   90.00
_cell.angle_gamma   90.00
#
_symmetry.space_group_name_H-M   'P 1'
#
loop_
_entity.id
_entity.type
_entity.pdbx_description
1 polymer ?
#
loop_
_entity_poly.entity_id
_entity_poly.type
_entity_poly.pdbx_seq_one_letter_code
_entity_poly.pdbx_strand_id
1 'polypeptide(L)'
;SYVFAATESALSTLGYRVLTYDLYGRGFSANPPAAQRARFFNLQLDALLADQRVEARVTLVGYSMGGAIAAAFAAASPDRVRALVLIAPAGLEPVYDDWIGRLWTLPVLGDWATRVLGGIALRRELVEHRTSATVLPDLEDRQARETRRRGYLPAILSSRRNMLRESRSTDHRTIARAGIPVLAIWGTDDPVIPLKTMGRLAELNPDAHHRQVAGAGHLVLQSHPAQVSDALRRFLKPR
;
A
#
# COMPACT_ATOMS: atom_id res chain seq x y z
N SER A 1 -0.02 -8.26 9.35
CA SER A 1 0.64 -6.94 9.31
C SER A 1 -0.04 -5.96 10.24
N TYR A 2 0.73 -5.32 11.12
CA TYR A 2 0.19 -4.37 12.10
C TYR A 2 -0.47 -3.13 11.47
N VAL A 3 -0.16 -2.84 10.21
CA VAL A 3 -0.69 -1.67 9.48
C VAL A 3 -2.22 -1.70 9.42
N PHE A 4 -2.81 -2.89 9.32
CA PHE A 4 -4.26 -3.08 9.22
C PHE A 4 -4.96 -3.32 10.57
N ALA A 5 -4.23 -3.33 11.69
CA ALA A 5 -4.77 -3.71 13.00
C ALA A 5 -6.01 -2.91 13.41
N ALA A 6 -6.10 -1.63 13.01
CA ALA A 6 -7.23 -0.77 13.33
C ALA A 6 -8.49 -1.01 12.46
N THR A 7 -8.39 -1.80 11.38
CA THR A 7 -9.47 -2.00 10.40
C THR A 7 -9.79 -3.46 10.11
N GLU A 8 -8.90 -4.41 10.46
CA GLU A 8 -9.11 -5.83 10.20
C GLU A 8 -10.37 -6.39 10.89
N SER A 9 -10.66 -5.93 12.12
CA SER A 9 -11.84 -6.36 12.88
C SER A 9 -13.14 -5.99 12.15
N ALA A 10 -13.18 -4.85 11.46
CA ALA A 10 -14.35 -4.42 10.72
C ALA A 10 -14.70 -5.40 9.59
N LEU A 11 -13.71 -5.95 8.90
CA LEU A 11 -13.90 -6.95 7.86
C LEU A 11 -14.32 -8.32 8.45
N SER A 12 -13.71 -8.74 9.55
CA SER A 12 -14.09 -9.98 10.24
C SER A 12 -15.54 -9.95 10.73
N THR A 13 -16.01 -8.81 11.25
CA THR A 13 -17.43 -8.65 11.67
C THR A 13 -18.43 -8.70 10.52
N LEU A 14 -17.97 -8.56 9.27
CA LEU A 14 -18.79 -8.74 8.08
C LEU A 14 -18.80 -10.19 7.57
N GLY A 15 -18.16 -11.13 8.29
CA GLY A 15 -18.10 -12.55 7.91
C GLY A 15 -16.98 -12.89 6.92
N TYR A 16 -16.06 -11.97 6.63
CA TYR A 16 -14.92 -12.26 5.77
C TYR A 16 -13.82 -13.02 6.54
N ARG A 17 -13.20 -14.02 5.88
CA ARG A 17 -11.88 -14.52 6.28
C ARG A 17 -10.83 -13.48 5.88
N VAL A 18 -10.20 -12.86 6.87
CA VAL A 18 -9.21 -11.79 6.65
C VAL A 18 -7.80 -12.36 6.73
N LEU A 19 -7.01 -12.18 5.67
CA LEU A 19 -5.58 -12.51 5.65
C LEU A 19 -4.79 -11.20 5.58
N THR A 20 -3.98 -10.92 6.60
CA THR A 20 -3.01 -9.83 6.56
C THR A 20 -1.60 -10.41 6.64
N TYR A 21 -0.69 -9.93 5.79
CA TYR A 21 0.66 -10.46 5.72
C TYR A 21 1.68 -9.33 5.62
N ASP A 22 2.91 -9.60 6.05
CA ASP A 22 4.01 -8.66 5.91
C ASP A 22 4.64 -8.84 4.53
N LEU A 23 4.86 -7.76 3.81
CA LEU A 23 5.53 -7.81 2.51
C LEU A 23 6.99 -8.27 2.69
N TYR A 24 7.57 -8.94 1.70
CA TYR A 24 8.99 -9.31 1.75
C TYR A 24 9.88 -8.11 2.08
N GLY A 25 10.83 -8.31 2.98
CA GLY A 25 11.69 -7.27 3.56
C GLY A 25 11.02 -6.35 4.59
N ARG A 26 9.78 -6.63 5.02
CA ARG A 26 9.05 -5.90 6.07
C ARG A 26 8.61 -6.87 7.15
N GLY A 27 8.41 -6.34 8.36
CA GLY A 27 7.86 -7.07 9.47
C GLY A 27 8.64 -8.36 9.73
N PHE A 28 7.91 -9.47 9.80
CA PHE A 28 8.49 -10.79 10.05
C PHE A 28 8.69 -11.63 8.78
N SER A 29 8.40 -11.09 7.60
CA SER A 29 8.62 -11.78 6.34
C SER A 29 10.09 -11.83 5.94
N ALA A 30 10.45 -12.88 5.18
CA ALA A 30 11.79 -13.04 4.63
C ALA A 30 12.22 -11.84 3.76
N ASN A 31 13.52 -11.69 3.56
CA ASN A 31 14.10 -10.63 2.74
C ASN A 31 14.96 -11.20 1.60
N PRO A 32 14.33 -11.84 0.59
CA PRO A 32 15.05 -12.45 -0.51
C PRO A 32 15.78 -11.39 -1.36
N PRO A 33 17.01 -11.66 -1.82
CA PRO A 33 17.81 -10.71 -2.58
C PRO A 33 17.33 -10.60 -4.03
N ALA A 34 16.27 -9.82 -4.25
CA ALA A 34 15.76 -9.53 -5.59
C ALA A 34 15.17 -8.12 -5.68
N ALA A 35 15.12 -7.58 -6.90
CA ALA A 35 14.52 -6.29 -7.15
C ALA A 35 13.02 -6.31 -6.85
N GLN A 36 12.59 -5.42 -5.97
CA GLN A 36 11.20 -5.33 -5.50
C GLN A 36 10.28 -4.66 -6.53
N ARG A 37 10.04 -5.36 -7.65
CA ARG A 37 9.11 -5.01 -8.75
C ARG A 37 7.74 -5.67 -8.54
N ALA A 38 6.77 -5.37 -9.41
CA ALA A 38 5.43 -5.97 -9.38
C ALA A 38 5.45 -7.51 -9.24
N ARG A 39 6.17 -8.19 -10.15
CA ARG A 39 6.29 -9.66 -10.14
C ARG A 39 6.80 -10.21 -8.82
N PHE A 40 7.72 -9.52 -8.14
CA PHE A 40 8.29 -9.97 -6.87
C PHE A 40 7.22 -10.08 -5.77
N PHE A 41 6.34 -9.09 -5.67
CA PHE A 41 5.26 -9.13 -4.68
C PHE A 41 4.06 -9.98 -5.13
N ASN A 42 3.78 -10.07 -6.44
CA ASN A 42 2.74 -10.96 -6.94
C ASN A 42 3.08 -12.42 -6.60
N LEU A 43 4.34 -12.85 -6.80
CA LEU A 43 4.80 -14.18 -6.41
C LEU A 43 4.66 -14.43 -4.90
N GLN A 44 4.91 -13.41 -4.06
CA GLN A 44 4.68 -13.52 -2.62
C GLN A 44 3.21 -13.77 -2.31
N LEU A 45 2.31 -13.01 -2.94
CA LEU A 45 0.87 -13.16 -2.74
C LEU A 45 0.36 -14.51 -3.25
N ASP A 46 0.80 -14.96 -4.43
CA ASP A 46 0.45 -16.28 -4.96
C ASP A 46 0.89 -17.40 -4.01
N ALA A 47 2.12 -17.33 -3.49
CA ALA A 47 2.62 -18.31 -2.53
C ALA A 47 1.80 -18.33 -1.24
N LEU A 48 1.42 -17.16 -0.72
CA LEU A 48 0.55 -17.05 0.45
C LEU A 48 -0.84 -17.65 0.18
N LEU A 49 -1.46 -17.34 -0.96
CA LEU A 49 -2.79 -17.86 -1.30
C LEU A 49 -2.77 -19.38 -1.47
N ALA A 50 -1.71 -19.93 -2.08
CA ALA A 50 -1.51 -21.37 -2.22
C ALA A 50 -1.33 -22.05 -0.85
N ASP A 51 -0.45 -21.53 0.00
CA ASP A 51 -0.22 -22.03 1.36
C ASP A 51 -1.50 -22.03 2.21
N GLN A 52 -2.29 -20.96 2.08
CA GLN A 52 -3.55 -20.79 2.80
C GLN A 52 -4.75 -21.49 2.14
N ARG A 53 -4.51 -22.23 1.05
CA ARG A 53 -5.50 -22.97 0.24
C ARG A 53 -6.69 -22.11 -0.19
N VAL A 54 -6.40 -20.91 -0.70
CA VAL A 54 -7.40 -19.96 -1.19
C VAL A 54 -7.53 -20.09 -2.71
N GLU A 55 -8.48 -20.92 -3.13
CA GLU A 55 -8.76 -21.18 -4.56
C GLU A 55 -9.77 -20.19 -5.14
N ALA A 56 -10.71 -19.73 -4.31
CA ALA A 56 -11.73 -18.76 -4.72
C ALA A 56 -11.14 -17.38 -5.05
N ARG A 57 -11.94 -16.55 -5.75
CA ARG A 57 -11.61 -15.14 -6.00
C ARG A 57 -11.51 -14.37 -4.69
N VAL A 58 -10.49 -13.53 -4.56
CA VAL A 58 -10.23 -12.73 -3.35
C VAL A 58 -10.57 -11.26 -3.54
N THR A 59 -10.97 -10.60 -2.47
CA THR A 59 -10.95 -9.13 -2.41
C THR A 59 -9.57 -8.69 -1.95
N LEU A 60 -8.90 -7.87 -2.76
CA LEU A 60 -7.59 -7.32 -2.40
C LEU A 60 -7.75 -5.97 -1.75
N VAL A 61 -7.05 -5.75 -0.64
CA VAL A 61 -6.98 -4.45 0.05
C VAL A 61 -5.53 -4.00 0.09
N GLY A 62 -5.22 -2.93 -0.62
CA GLY A 62 -3.88 -2.37 -0.74
C GLY A 62 -3.80 -0.97 -0.15
N TYR A 63 -2.85 -0.75 0.76
CA TYR A 63 -2.56 0.56 1.34
C TYR A 63 -1.22 1.11 0.86
N SER A 64 -1.19 2.36 0.39
CA SER A 64 0.04 3.01 -0.08
C SER A 64 0.73 2.18 -1.18
N MET A 65 1.99 1.79 -1.00
CA MET A 65 2.70 0.84 -1.88
C MET A 65 1.93 -0.47 -2.08
N GLY A 66 1.21 -0.94 -1.06
CA GLY A 66 0.33 -2.09 -1.16
C GLY A 66 -0.82 -1.89 -2.16
N GLY A 67 -1.25 -0.65 -2.40
CA GLY A 67 -2.20 -0.30 -3.47
C GLY A 67 -1.62 -0.56 -4.86
N ALA A 68 -0.37 -0.15 -5.09
CA ALA A 68 0.35 -0.43 -6.34
C ALA A 68 0.54 -1.94 -6.56
N ILE A 69 0.88 -2.68 -5.50
CA ILE A 69 1.02 -4.15 -5.53
C ILE A 69 -0.33 -4.81 -5.83
N ALA A 70 -1.39 -4.40 -5.14
CA ALA A 70 -2.72 -4.98 -5.34
C ALA A 70 -3.26 -4.71 -6.75
N ALA A 71 -3.02 -3.52 -7.30
CA ALA A 71 -3.36 -3.20 -8.68
C ALA A 71 -2.56 -4.07 -9.68
N ALA A 72 -1.25 -4.21 -9.47
CA ALA A 72 -0.41 -5.05 -10.32
C ALA A 72 -0.83 -6.53 -10.28
N PHE A 73 -1.24 -7.05 -9.13
CA PHE A 73 -1.79 -8.41 -9.02
C PHE A 73 -3.14 -8.54 -9.73
N ALA A 74 -4.06 -7.60 -9.49
CA ALA A 74 -5.38 -7.62 -10.10
C ALA A 74 -5.33 -7.53 -11.63
N ALA A 75 -4.38 -6.78 -12.19
CA ALA A 75 -4.15 -6.72 -13.63
C ALA A 75 -3.51 -8.00 -14.19
N ALA A 76 -2.59 -8.62 -13.45
CA ALA A 76 -1.91 -9.85 -13.87
C ALA A 76 -2.80 -11.10 -13.76
N SER A 77 -3.71 -11.13 -12.78
CA SER A 77 -4.58 -12.27 -12.49
C SER A 77 -6.05 -11.84 -12.26
N PRO A 78 -6.73 -11.24 -13.26
CA PRO A 78 -8.09 -10.69 -13.09
C PRO A 78 -9.09 -11.73 -12.59
N ASP A 79 -8.99 -12.97 -13.09
CA ASP A 79 -9.87 -14.08 -12.72
C ASP A 79 -9.74 -14.54 -11.26
N ARG A 80 -8.70 -14.09 -10.56
CA ARG A 80 -8.47 -14.38 -9.12
C ARG A 80 -8.97 -13.26 -8.22
N VAL A 81 -9.44 -12.13 -8.77
CA VAL A 81 -9.83 -10.95 -7.98
C VAL A 81 -11.33 -10.70 -8.10
N ARG A 82 -12.01 -10.67 -6.95
CA ARG A 82 -13.44 -10.35 -6.83
C ARG A 82 -13.68 -8.84 -6.82
N ALA A 83 -12.84 -8.12 -6.09
CA ALA A 83 -12.91 -6.66 -5.94
C ALA A 83 -11.54 -6.14 -5.47
N LEU A 84 -11.29 -4.85 -5.69
CA LEU A 84 -10.06 -4.18 -5.31
C LEU A 84 -10.37 -2.95 -4.44
N VAL A 85 -9.76 -2.88 -3.26
CA VAL A 85 -9.80 -1.72 -2.38
C VAL A 85 -8.42 -1.09 -2.33
N LEU A 86 -8.36 0.19 -2.63
CA LEU A 86 -7.15 1.00 -2.66
C LEU A 86 -7.25 2.08 -1.58
N ILE A 87 -6.30 2.14 -0.67
CA ILE A 87 -6.29 3.12 0.44
C ILE A 87 -5.02 3.94 0.31
N ALA A 88 -5.16 5.24 0.03
CA ALA A 88 -4.07 6.14 -0.32
C ALA A 88 -3.06 5.49 -1.30
N PRO A 89 -3.49 4.96 -2.47
CA PRO A 89 -2.65 4.10 -3.30
C PRO A 89 -1.50 4.86 -3.97
N ALA A 90 -0.31 4.26 -3.95
CA ALA A 90 0.80 4.68 -4.80
C ALA A 90 0.64 4.15 -6.24
N GLY A 91 1.49 4.65 -7.16
CA GLY A 91 1.65 4.09 -8.51
C GLY A 91 0.85 4.79 -9.61
N LEU A 92 0.07 5.82 -9.30
CA LEU A 92 -0.61 6.65 -10.32
C LEU A 92 0.25 7.83 -10.79
N GLU A 93 1.07 8.33 -9.88
CA GLU A 93 2.08 9.37 -10.11
C GLU A 93 3.39 8.92 -9.45
N PRO A 94 4.55 9.37 -9.94
CA PRO A 94 5.82 9.15 -9.26
C PRO A 94 5.79 9.68 -7.83
N VAL A 95 6.05 8.79 -6.87
CA VAL A 95 6.24 9.17 -5.46
C VAL A 95 7.73 9.47 -5.27
N TYR A 96 8.07 10.62 -4.69
CA TYR A 96 9.47 11.07 -4.46
C TYR A 96 10.27 11.45 -5.72
N ASP A 97 9.64 12.12 -6.69
CA ASP A 97 10.33 12.55 -7.92
C ASP A 97 11.07 13.89 -7.81
N ASP A 98 11.19 14.42 -6.58
CA ASP A 98 12.05 15.57 -6.32
C ASP A 98 13.54 15.21 -6.45
N TRP A 99 14.38 16.23 -6.56
CA TRP A 99 15.82 16.06 -6.77
C TRP A 99 16.51 15.30 -5.62
N ILE A 100 15.99 15.42 -4.40
CA ILE A 100 16.51 14.73 -3.21
C ILE A 100 16.18 13.25 -3.34
N GLY A 101 14.91 12.89 -3.55
CA GLY A 101 14.46 11.51 -3.75
C GLY A 101 15.25 10.80 -4.85
N ARG A 102 15.52 11.48 -5.96
CA ARG A 102 16.36 10.97 -7.05
C ARG A 102 17.80 10.70 -6.60
N LEU A 103 18.44 11.62 -5.86
CA LEU A 103 19.79 11.43 -5.34
C LEU A 103 19.89 10.20 -4.42
N TRP A 104 18.90 10.01 -3.53
CA TRP A 104 18.83 8.86 -2.62
C TRP A 104 18.66 7.51 -3.34
N THR A 105 18.22 7.52 -4.60
CA THR A 105 18.04 6.30 -5.39
C THR A 105 19.22 5.99 -6.31
N LEU A 106 20.29 6.79 -6.34
CA LEU A 106 21.49 6.49 -7.14
C LEU A 106 22.20 5.22 -6.63
N PRO A 107 22.75 4.38 -7.52
CA PRO A 107 23.58 3.23 -7.13
C PRO A 107 24.79 3.69 -6.31
N VAL A 108 25.27 2.83 -5.39
CA VAL A 108 26.45 3.10 -4.53
C VAL A 108 26.19 4.22 -3.50
N LEU A 109 25.97 5.47 -3.94
CA LEU A 109 25.73 6.60 -3.06
C LEU A 109 24.43 6.44 -2.26
N GLY A 110 23.33 6.09 -2.93
CA GLY A 110 22.05 5.84 -2.28
C GLY A 110 22.08 4.60 -1.37
N ASP A 111 22.88 3.59 -1.71
CA ASP A 111 23.06 2.39 -0.89
C ASP A 111 23.79 2.73 0.41
N TRP A 112 24.88 3.51 0.30
CA TRP A 112 25.63 4.00 1.45
C TRP A 112 24.76 4.92 2.32
N ALA A 113 24.11 5.92 1.73
CA ALA A 113 23.26 6.87 2.45
C ALA A 113 22.10 6.17 3.17
N THR A 114 21.48 5.18 2.53
CA THR A 114 20.42 4.38 3.14
C THR A 114 20.93 3.56 4.32
N ARG A 115 22.13 2.98 4.24
CA ARG A 115 22.73 2.21 5.34
C ARG A 115 23.10 3.10 6.55
N VAL A 116 23.60 4.31 6.30
CA VAL A 116 24.13 5.21 7.35
C VAL A 116 23.03 6.10 7.93
N LEU A 117 22.18 6.68 7.08
CA LEU A 117 21.22 7.72 7.44
C LEU A 117 19.75 7.29 7.25
N GLY A 118 19.50 6.23 6.48
CA GLY A 118 18.14 5.87 6.05
C GLY A 118 17.18 5.59 7.22
N GLY A 119 17.65 4.97 8.30
CA GLY A 119 16.82 4.72 9.49
C GLY A 119 16.43 6.00 10.23
N ILE A 120 17.32 7.00 10.29
CA ILE A 120 17.04 8.30 10.91
C ILE A 120 16.12 9.11 10.01
N ALA A 121 16.43 9.20 8.72
CA ALA A 121 15.65 9.95 7.74
C ALA A 121 14.21 9.43 7.66
N LEU A 122 14.02 8.10 7.57
CA LEU A 122 12.68 7.51 7.51
C LEU A 122 11.87 7.75 8.77
N ARG A 123 12.49 7.72 9.96
CA ARG A 123 11.76 8.02 11.21
C ARG A 123 11.31 9.48 11.28
N ARG A 124 12.15 10.42 10.84
CA ARG A 124 11.77 11.84 10.75
C ARG A 124 10.61 12.02 9.77
N GLU A 125 10.72 11.43 8.58
CA GLU A 125 9.68 11.45 7.55
C GLU A 125 8.33 10.92 8.10
N LEU A 126 8.35 9.83 8.87
CA LEU A 126 7.14 9.25 9.47
C LEU A 126 6.47 10.16 10.51
N VAL A 127 7.27 10.90 11.28
CA VAL A 127 6.78 11.87 12.28
C VAL A 127 6.25 13.13 11.59
N GLU A 128 7.01 13.69 10.65
CA GLU A 128 6.67 14.92 9.94
C GLU A 128 5.40 14.77 9.07
N HIS A 129 5.21 13.61 8.45
CA HIS A 129 4.02 13.34 7.63
C HIS A 129 2.78 12.93 8.44
N ARG A 130 2.86 12.88 9.77
CA ARG A 130 1.68 12.63 10.61
C ARG A 130 0.88 13.92 10.76
N THR A 131 -0.27 13.96 10.10
CA THR A 131 -1.19 15.11 10.17
C THR A 131 -2.29 14.97 11.22
N SER A 132 -2.49 13.77 11.78
CA SER A 132 -3.55 13.50 12.76
C SER A 132 -3.10 12.51 13.83
N ALA A 133 -3.75 12.56 14.99
CA ALA A 133 -3.59 11.54 16.02
C ALA A 133 -4.00 10.16 15.49
N THR A 134 -3.35 9.11 15.99
CA THR A 134 -3.60 7.73 15.59
C THR A 134 -4.17 6.92 16.75
N VAL A 135 -5.10 6.00 16.47
CA VAL A 135 -5.68 5.11 17.50
C VAL A 135 -4.72 4.02 17.99
N LEU A 136 -3.57 3.85 17.31
CA LEU A 136 -2.51 2.93 17.70
C LEU A 136 -1.48 3.68 18.55
N PRO A 137 -1.47 3.52 19.89
CA PRO A 137 -0.62 4.30 20.78
C PRO A 137 0.87 4.00 20.59
N ASP A 138 1.22 2.77 20.16
CA ASP A 138 2.60 2.31 19.98
C ASP A 138 3.04 2.31 18.50
N LEU A 139 2.36 3.06 17.63
CA LEU A 139 2.63 3.07 16.19
C LEU A 139 4.06 3.52 15.86
N GLU A 140 4.53 4.58 16.51
CA GLU A 140 5.89 5.11 16.30
C GLU A 140 6.95 4.08 16.70
N ASP A 141 6.76 3.45 17.86
CA ASP A 141 7.66 2.40 18.33
C ASP A 141 7.67 1.20 17.38
N ARG A 142 6.51 0.79 16.86
CA ARG A 142 6.41 -0.27 15.85
C ARG A 142 7.21 0.10 14.60
N GLN A 143 7.01 1.30 14.05
CA GLN A 143 7.73 1.77 12.87
C GLN A 143 9.24 1.92 13.13
N ALA A 144 9.62 2.43 14.30
CA ALA A 144 11.02 2.56 14.70
C ALA A 144 11.71 1.20 14.84
N ARG A 145 11.02 0.17 15.34
CA ARG A 145 11.54 -1.21 15.38
C ARG A 145 11.80 -1.76 13.98
N GLU A 146 10.93 -1.50 13.00
CA GLU A 146 11.13 -1.94 11.62
C GLU A 146 12.45 -1.44 11.03
N THR A 147 12.79 -0.15 11.25
CA THR A 147 14.04 0.43 10.75
C THR A 147 15.32 -0.24 11.29
N ARG A 148 15.22 -0.97 12.41
CA ARG A 148 16.33 -1.72 13.02
C ARG A 148 16.42 -3.17 12.54
N ARG A 149 15.41 -3.66 11.80
CA ARG A 149 15.40 -5.04 11.29
C ARG A 149 16.41 -5.21 10.16
N ARG A 150 17.11 -6.33 10.16
CA ARG A 150 18.09 -6.67 9.13
C ARG A 150 17.43 -6.67 7.75
N GLY A 151 17.99 -5.86 6.85
CA GLY A 151 17.57 -5.78 5.45
C GLY A 151 16.32 -4.92 5.20
N TYR A 152 15.66 -4.37 6.22
CA TYR A 152 14.51 -3.49 6.03
C TYR A 152 14.86 -2.25 5.20
N LEU A 153 15.93 -1.53 5.54
CA LEU A 153 16.34 -0.33 4.81
C LEU A 153 16.73 -0.63 3.34
N PRO A 154 17.54 -1.67 3.04
CA PRO A 154 17.73 -2.13 1.66
C PRO A 154 16.43 -2.46 0.91
N ALA A 155 15.46 -3.09 1.57
CA ALA A 155 14.16 -3.40 0.97
C ALA A 155 13.37 -2.12 0.64
N ILE A 156 13.33 -1.15 1.55
CA ILE A 156 12.70 0.16 1.30
C ILE A 156 13.35 0.85 0.08
N LEU A 157 14.68 0.90 0.03
CA LEU A 157 15.40 1.47 -1.10
C LEU A 157 15.11 0.73 -2.41
N SER A 158 15.07 -0.61 -2.38
CA SER A 158 14.72 -1.40 -3.55
C SER A 158 13.30 -1.10 -4.03
N SER A 159 12.33 -0.91 -3.13
CA SER A 159 10.97 -0.55 -3.52
C SER A 159 10.87 0.86 -4.10
N ARG A 160 11.59 1.84 -3.53
CA ARG A 160 11.68 3.21 -4.08
C ARG A 160 12.24 3.19 -5.50
N ARG A 161 13.29 2.40 -5.75
CA ARG A 161 13.91 2.27 -7.08
C ARG A 161 13.06 1.52 -8.12
N ASN A 162 12.16 0.65 -7.67
CA ASN A 162 11.40 -0.27 -8.53
C ASN A 162 9.90 -0.02 -8.40
N MET A 163 9.20 -0.75 -7.52
CA MET A 163 7.74 -0.69 -7.38
C MET A 163 7.14 0.72 -7.39
N LEU A 164 7.72 1.67 -6.64
CA LEU A 164 7.20 3.03 -6.48
C LEU A 164 7.59 4.00 -7.59
N ARG A 165 8.57 3.63 -8.43
CA ARG A 165 9.00 4.42 -9.59
C ARG A 165 8.17 4.12 -10.83
N GLU A 166 7.65 2.90 -10.93
CA GLU A 166 6.89 2.46 -12.10
C GLU A 166 5.41 2.89 -12.00
N SER A 167 4.87 3.40 -13.10
CA SER A 167 3.45 3.71 -13.20
C SER A 167 2.61 2.44 -13.31
N ARG A 168 1.46 2.44 -12.62
CA ARG A 168 0.40 1.43 -12.64
C ARG A 168 -0.77 1.83 -13.53
N SER A 169 -0.62 2.86 -14.39
CA SER A 169 -1.73 3.33 -15.24
C SER A 169 -2.28 2.25 -16.18
N THR A 170 -1.42 1.39 -16.71
CA THR A 170 -1.84 0.25 -17.55
C THR A 170 -2.57 -0.81 -16.73
N ASP A 171 -2.16 -1.03 -15.49
CA ASP A 171 -2.81 -1.97 -14.58
C ASP A 171 -4.24 -1.51 -14.29
N HIS A 172 -4.45 -0.23 -13.98
CA HIS A 172 -5.78 0.33 -13.74
C HIS A 172 -6.71 0.24 -14.96
N ARG A 173 -6.20 0.47 -16.18
CA ARG A 173 -6.99 0.26 -17.41
C ARG A 173 -7.38 -1.20 -17.62
N THR A 174 -6.49 -2.13 -17.26
CA THR A 174 -6.76 -3.57 -17.35
C THR A 174 -7.83 -3.98 -16.35
N ILE A 175 -7.74 -3.49 -15.12
CA ILE A 175 -8.73 -3.70 -14.05
C ILE A 175 -10.11 -3.18 -14.47
N ALA A 176 -10.17 -1.98 -15.07
CA ALA A 176 -11.40 -1.39 -15.58
C ALA A 176 -12.03 -2.26 -16.68
N ARG A 177 -11.24 -2.67 -17.69
CA ARG A 177 -11.70 -3.55 -18.78
C ARG A 177 -12.18 -4.92 -18.30
N ALA A 178 -11.59 -5.44 -17.23
CA ALA A 178 -11.99 -6.70 -16.61
C ALA A 178 -13.27 -6.57 -15.76
N GLY A 179 -13.81 -5.36 -15.58
CA GLY A 179 -15.02 -5.13 -14.79
C GLY A 179 -14.84 -5.40 -13.31
N ILE A 180 -13.60 -5.36 -12.79
CA ILE A 180 -13.33 -5.57 -11.36
C ILE A 180 -13.81 -4.34 -10.59
N PRO A 181 -14.74 -4.48 -9.63
CA PRO A 181 -15.17 -3.36 -8.80
C PRO A 181 -14.01 -2.77 -8.00
N VAL A 182 -13.85 -1.45 -8.03
CA VAL A 182 -12.79 -0.74 -7.31
C VAL A 182 -13.37 0.26 -6.31
N LEU A 183 -12.88 0.24 -5.08
CA LEU A 183 -13.04 1.32 -4.09
C LEU A 183 -11.68 1.98 -3.86
N ALA A 184 -11.61 3.30 -3.99
CA ALA A 184 -10.41 4.08 -3.68
C ALA A 184 -10.69 5.10 -2.57
N ILE A 185 -9.94 5.02 -1.47
CA ILE A 185 -10.05 5.87 -0.29
C ILE A 185 -8.85 6.82 -0.23
N TRP A 186 -9.10 8.12 -0.01
CA TRP A 186 -8.10 9.19 -0.06
C TRP A 186 -8.18 10.04 1.21
N GLY A 187 -7.03 10.45 1.75
CA GLY A 187 -6.98 11.52 2.75
C GLY A 187 -6.93 12.88 2.04
N THR A 188 -7.69 13.87 2.51
CA THR A 188 -7.67 15.21 1.90
C THR A 188 -6.36 15.96 2.18
N ASP A 189 -5.70 15.61 3.28
CA ASP A 189 -4.53 16.30 3.82
C ASP A 189 -3.29 15.39 3.71
N ASP A 190 -3.29 14.45 2.76
CA ASP A 190 -2.20 13.48 2.56
C ASP A 190 -0.98 14.17 1.93
N PRO A 191 0.15 14.30 2.66
CA PRO A 191 1.35 14.95 2.14
C PRO A 191 2.16 14.05 1.20
N VAL A 192 1.85 12.75 1.14
CA VAL A 192 2.58 11.73 0.37
C VAL A 192 1.86 11.41 -0.93
N ILE A 193 0.54 11.20 -0.87
CA ILE A 193 -0.31 10.86 -2.00
C ILE A 193 -1.27 12.02 -2.27
N PRO A 194 -0.89 12.99 -3.12
CA PRO A 194 -1.68 14.19 -3.31
C PRO A 194 -3.02 13.87 -3.98
N LEU A 195 -4.08 14.58 -3.58
CA LEU A 195 -5.45 14.31 -4.02
C LEU A 195 -5.64 14.38 -5.55
N LYS A 196 -4.76 15.06 -6.29
CA LYS A 196 -4.75 15.04 -7.77
C LYS A 196 -4.64 13.62 -8.36
N THR A 197 -4.02 12.69 -7.64
CA THR A 197 -3.93 11.27 -8.03
C THR A 197 -5.30 10.60 -8.11
N MET A 198 -6.28 11.08 -7.35
CA MET A 198 -7.69 10.66 -7.44
C MET A 198 -8.25 10.92 -8.85
N GLY A 199 -8.01 12.11 -9.39
CA GLY A 199 -8.44 12.47 -10.75
C GLY A 199 -7.79 11.57 -11.80
N ARG A 200 -6.50 11.27 -11.63
CA ARG A 200 -5.80 10.34 -12.51
C ARG A 200 -6.40 8.94 -12.49
N LEU A 201 -6.78 8.41 -11.33
CA LEU A 201 -7.46 7.12 -11.27
C LEU A 201 -8.85 7.17 -11.94
N ALA A 202 -9.61 8.25 -11.74
CA ALA A 202 -10.93 8.42 -12.35
C ALA A 202 -10.85 8.45 -13.90
N GLU A 203 -9.79 9.00 -14.47
CA GLU A 203 -9.54 8.94 -15.93
C GLU A 203 -9.25 7.52 -16.42
N LEU A 204 -8.51 6.73 -15.63
CA LEU A 204 -8.02 5.41 -16.02
C LEU A 204 -9.04 4.29 -15.75
N ASN A 205 -9.84 4.46 -14.70
CA ASN A 205 -10.89 3.55 -14.27
C ASN A 205 -12.10 4.39 -13.81
N PRO A 206 -12.96 4.82 -14.76
CA PRO A 206 -14.11 5.68 -14.47
C PRO A 206 -15.15 5.06 -13.53
N ASP A 207 -15.20 3.73 -13.45
CA ASP A 207 -16.13 2.99 -12.60
C ASP A 207 -15.61 2.84 -11.15
N ALA A 208 -14.40 3.33 -10.86
CA ALA A 208 -13.86 3.29 -9.51
C ALA A 208 -14.68 4.18 -8.56
N HIS A 209 -15.08 3.63 -7.41
CA HIS A 209 -15.78 4.37 -6.37
C HIS A 209 -14.76 5.15 -5.53
N HIS A 210 -14.83 6.47 -5.54
CA HIS A 210 -13.92 7.33 -4.76
C HIS A 210 -14.55 7.75 -3.42
N ARG A 211 -13.76 7.67 -2.34
CA ARG A 211 -14.12 8.17 -1.00
C ARG A 211 -13.00 9.01 -0.44
N GLN A 212 -13.31 10.23 -0.05
CA GLN A 212 -12.37 11.13 0.62
C GLN A 212 -12.66 11.13 2.12
N VAL A 213 -11.61 11.17 2.92
CA VAL A 213 -11.67 11.30 4.37
C VAL A 213 -11.09 12.67 4.72
N ALA A 214 -11.99 13.60 5.05
CA ALA A 214 -11.63 14.98 5.39
C ALA A 214 -10.70 15.02 6.61
N GLY A 215 -9.64 15.84 6.54
CA GLY A 215 -8.64 16.00 7.60
C GLY A 215 -7.65 14.84 7.74
N ALA A 216 -7.81 13.76 6.97
CA ALA A 216 -6.91 12.62 7.04
C ALA A 216 -5.66 12.85 6.18
N GLY A 217 -4.49 12.59 6.75
CA GLY A 217 -3.25 12.43 6.00
C GLY A 217 -2.97 11.00 5.57
N HIS A 218 -1.70 10.69 5.29
CA HIS A 218 -1.31 9.39 4.74
C HIS A 218 -1.67 8.20 5.64
N LEU A 219 -1.60 8.38 6.96
CA LEU A 219 -1.91 7.35 7.96
C LEU A 219 -3.43 7.16 8.21
N VAL A 220 -4.26 7.32 7.17
CA VAL A 220 -5.74 7.27 7.26
C VAL A 220 -6.28 5.99 7.91
N LEU A 221 -5.57 4.85 7.75
CA LEU A 221 -5.92 3.59 8.41
C LEU A 221 -5.84 3.67 9.94
N GLN A 222 -4.89 4.45 10.46
CA GLN A 222 -4.64 4.55 11.90
C GLN A 222 -5.28 5.79 12.51
N SER A 223 -5.46 6.87 11.75
CA SER A 223 -6.10 8.10 12.26
C SER A 223 -7.62 8.10 12.12
N HIS A 224 -8.16 7.52 11.04
CA HIS A 224 -9.59 7.54 10.72
C HIS A 224 -10.16 6.13 10.44
N PRO A 225 -9.90 5.13 11.30
CA PRO A 225 -10.29 3.74 11.06
C PRO A 225 -11.81 3.54 10.94
N ALA A 226 -12.62 4.35 11.63
CA ALA A 226 -14.07 4.27 11.57
C ALA A 226 -14.60 4.65 10.19
N GLN A 227 -14.09 5.74 9.61
CA GLN A 227 -14.45 6.22 8.27
C GLN A 227 -14.01 5.22 7.20
N VAL A 228 -12.79 4.67 7.32
CA VAL A 228 -12.32 3.62 6.42
C VAL A 228 -13.20 2.37 6.53
N SER A 229 -13.52 1.94 7.76
CA SER A 229 -14.36 0.78 8.01
C SER A 229 -15.78 0.95 7.46
N ASP A 230 -16.37 2.13 7.59
CA ASP A 230 -17.68 2.44 7.00
C ASP A 230 -17.65 2.37 5.47
N ALA A 231 -16.62 2.95 4.84
CA ALA A 231 -16.43 2.86 3.39
C ALA A 231 -16.30 1.40 2.91
N LEU A 232 -15.49 0.59 3.61
CA LEU A 232 -15.35 -0.83 3.36
C LEU A 232 -16.70 -1.56 3.50
N ARG A 233 -17.45 -1.29 4.58
CA ARG A 233 -18.75 -1.93 4.83
C ARG A 233 -19.77 -1.62 3.74
N ARG A 234 -19.85 -0.37 3.28
CA ARG A 234 -20.79 0.03 2.22
C ARG A 234 -20.44 -0.59 0.88
N PHE A 235 -19.15 -0.77 0.59
CA PHE A 235 -18.69 -1.34 -0.68
C PHE A 235 -18.78 -2.87 -0.72
N LEU A 236 -18.46 -3.54 0.40
CA LEU A 236 -18.38 -4.99 0.49
C LEU A 236 -19.67 -5.68 0.94
N LYS A 237 -20.71 -4.93 1.31
CA LYS A 237 -22.02 -5.50 1.59
C LYS A 237 -22.53 -6.26 0.35
N PRO A 238 -23.00 -7.51 0.49
CA PRO A 238 -23.72 -8.18 -0.59
C PRO A 238 -24.89 -7.28 -1.01
N ARG A 239 -25.01 -7.03 -2.32
CA ARG A 239 -26.25 -6.50 -2.88
C ARG A 239 -27.29 -7.60 -2.91
#